data_AF-A0A0N5CYY0-F1
#
_entry.id   AF-A0A0N5CYY0-F1
#
_cell.length_a   1.000
_cell.length_b   1.000
_cell.length_c   1.000
_cell.angle_alpha   90.00
_cell.angle_beta   90.00
_cell.angle_gamma   90.00
#
_symmetry.space_group_name_H-M   'P 1'
#
loop_
_entity.id
_entity.type
_entity.pdbx_description
1 polymer ?
#
loop_
_entity_poly.entity_id
_entity_poly.type
_entity_poly.pdbx_seq_one_letter_code
_entity_poly.pdbx_strand_id
1 'polypeptide(L)'
;MVELDKEFPKKWPFGVILTAQWISCFILLVVLYCSPYHYTGTSFVFFCAWTMFFVGLLVWIAHILGFQRQIIYVGLMSAYIPFALLLFCYSLIFFFFFSLSSLICMICMLSSIGFVASLFFTYFLATVLCLLCAAICGYLAILLYRATPNGLLLNLRMVIIEGDKTSTIGTTAAASNNTPSSGVYPHGTNPV
;
A
#
# COMPACT_ATOMS: atom_id res chain seq x y z
N MET A 1 1.16 4.03 -26.25
CA MET A 1 -0.24 3.98 -25.77
C MET A 1 -0.21 3.43 -24.35
N VAL A 2 -0.79 4.13 -23.37
CA VAL A 2 -0.87 3.64 -21.99
C VAL A 2 -1.98 2.59 -21.96
N GLU A 3 -1.62 1.32 -21.85
CA GLU A 3 -2.59 0.24 -21.67
C GLU A 3 -3.14 0.31 -20.24
N LEU A 4 -4.40 0.70 -20.12
CA LEU A 4 -5.08 0.84 -18.84
C LEU A 4 -5.45 -0.55 -18.29
N ASP A 5 -4.80 -0.99 -17.21
CA ASP A 5 -5.11 -2.27 -16.55
C ASP A 5 -6.34 -2.12 -15.65
N LYS A 6 -7.53 -2.09 -16.27
CA LYS A 6 -8.83 -1.99 -15.58
C LYS A 6 -9.15 -3.20 -14.70
N GLU A 7 -8.44 -4.31 -14.87
CA GLU A 7 -8.65 -5.54 -14.11
C GLU A 7 -7.84 -5.58 -12.82
N PHE A 8 -6.80 -4.73 -12.70
CA PHE A 8 -5.94 -4.66 -11.52
C PHE A 8 -6.69 -4.62 -10.18
N PRO A 9 -7.75 -3.80 -9.98
CA PRO A 9 -8.51 -3.78 -8.73
C PRO A 9 -9.14 -5.12 -8.33
N LYS A 10 -9.38 -6.01 -9.31
CA LYS A 10 -9.98 -7.33 -9.10
C LYS A 10 -8.95 -8.45 -8.98
N LYS A 11 -7.67 -8.17 -9.30
CA LYS A 11 -6.59 -9.15 -9.19
C LYS A 11 -6.21 -9.31 -7.73
N TRP A 12 -6.56 -10.45 -7.17
CA TRP A 12 -6.12 -10.87 -5.84
C TRP A 12 -4.67 -11.40 -5.94
N PRO A 13 -3.82 -11.28 -4.91
CA PRO A 13 -4.05 -10.58 -3.64
C PRO A 13 -3.81 -9.07 -3.73
N PHE A 14 -2.82 -8.62 -4.51
CA PHE A 14 -2.28 -7.27 -4.37
C PHE A 14 -3.26 -6.15 -4.75
N GLY A 15 -4.02 -6.32 -5.84
CA GLY A 15 -4.96 -5.31 -6.30
C GLY A 15 -6.11 -5.09 -5.31
N VAL A 16 -6.71 -6.19 -4.85
CA VAL A 16 -7.80 -6.15 -3.85
C VAL A 16 -7.32 -5.54 -2.54
N ILE A 17 -6.16 -5.95 -2.03
CA ILE A 17 -5.67 -5.47 -0.73
C ILE A 17 -5.27 -4.00 -0.81
N LEU A 18 -4.63 -3.56 -1.91
CA LEU A 18 -4.30 -2.15 -2.11
C LEU A 18 -5.58 -1.29 -2.24
N THR A 19 -6.62 -1.78 -2.92
CA THR A 19 -7.92 -1.09 -2.93
C THR A 19 -8.53 -0.99 -1.55
N ALA A 20 -8.54 -2.10 -0.79
CA ALA A 20 -9.05 -2.12 0.57
C ALA A 20 -8.28 -1.14 1.47
N GLN A 21 -6.95 -1.02 1.32
CA GLN A 21 -6.10 -0.12 2.10
C GLN A 21 -6.50 1.35 1.94
N TRP A 22 -6.58 1.87 0.71
CA TRP A 22 -6.90 3.29 0.54
C TRP A 22 -8.37 3.59 0.84
N ILE A 23 -9.28 2.64 0.56
CA ILE A 23 -10.70 2.76 0.92
C ILE A 23 -10.88 2.76 2.44
N SER A 24 -10.18 1.89 3.18
CA SER A 24 -10.28 1.87 4.64
C SER A 24 -9.73 3.16 5.26
N CYS A 25 -8.64 3.71 4.73
CA CYS A 25 -8.14 5.02 5.13
C CYS A 25 -9.14 6.14 4.82
N PHE A 26 -9.83 6.08 3.67
CA PHE A 26 -10.87 7.05 3.32
C PHE A 26 -12.07 6.98 4.28
N ILE A 27 -12.57 5.78 4.58
CA ILE A 27 -13.67 5.59 5.53
C ILE A 27 -13.27 6.10 6.92
N LEU A 28 -12.04 5.81 7.36
CA LEU A 28 -11.51 6.34 8.63
C LEU A 28 -11.52 7.89 8.64
N LEU A 29 -11.08 8.54 7.55
CA LEU A 29 -11.11 10.00 7.43
C LEU A 29 -12.55 10.54 7.52
N VAL A 30 -13.50 9.92 6.80
CA VAL A 30 -14.92 10.32 6.86
C VAL A 30 -15.46 10.22 8.28
N VAL A 31 -15.21 9.10 8.97
CA VAL A 31 -15.65 8.90 10.36
C VAL A 31 -15.06 9.97 11.28
N LEU A 32 -13.78 10.29 11.12
CA LEU A 32 -13.14 11.32 11.94
C LEU A 32 -13.70 12.71 11.61
N TYR A 33 -13.85 13.10 10.34
CA TYR A 33 -14.40 14.41 9.96
C TYR A 33 -15.86 14.60 10.37
N CYS A 34 -16.65 13.52 10.42
CA CYS A 34 -18.02 13.57 10.94
C CYS A 34 -18.08 13.62 12.48
N SER A 35 -16.95 13.52 13.18
CA SER A 35 -16.92 13.67 14.64
C SER A 35 -17.24 15.11 15.05
N PRO A 36 -18.17 15.34 15.98
CA PRO A 36 -18.50 16.68 16.44
C PRO A 36 -17.39 17.32 17.30
N TYR A 37 -16.48 16.50 17.85
CA TYR A 37 -15.39 16.96 18.69
C TYR A 37 -14.12 16.11 18.46
N HIS A 38 -12.97 16.73 18.71
CA HIS A 38 -11.66 16.09 18.58
C HIS A 38 -10.86 16.22 19.87
N TYR A 39 -10.52 15.08 20.47
CA TYR A 39 -9.58 15.03 21.59
C TYR A 39 -8.13 15.31 21.14
N THR A 40 -7.33 15.86 22.05
CA THR A 40 -5.89 16.05 21.84
C THR A 40 -5.23 14.71 21.51
N GLY A 41 -4.47 14.66 20.40
CA GLY A 41 -3.81 13.45 19.89
C GLY A 41 -4.48 12.85 18.65
N THR A 42 -5.75 13.16 18.35
CA THR A 42 -6.41 12.66 17.13
C THR A 42 -5.78 13.23 15.85
N SER A 43 -5.04 14.34 15.93
CA SER A 43 -4.25 14.89 14.82
C SER A 43 -3.23 13.89 14.27
N PHE A 44 -2.64 13.04 15.12
CA PHE A 44 -1.75 11.98 14.68
C PHE A 44 -2.49 10.93 13.84
N VAL A 45 -3.72 10.59 14.23
CA VAL A 45 -4.57 9.65 13.48
C VAL A 45 -4.95 10.23 12.12
N PHE A 46 -5.33 11.52 12.07
CA PHE A 46 -5.57 12.23 10.82
C PHE A 46 -4.35 12.25 9.91
N PHE A 47 -3.16 12.55 10.46
CA PHE A 47 -1.91 12.52 9.71
C PHE A 47 -1.68 11.14 9.10
N CYS A 48 -1.79 10.08 9.91
CA CYS A 48 -1.58 8.71 9.44
C CYS A 48 -2.56 8.31 8.33
N ALA A 49 -3.85 8.60 8.53
CA ALA A 49 -4.91 8.29 7.58
C ALA A 49 -4.74 9.05 6.26
N TRP A 50 -4.44 10.35 6.30
CA TRP A 50 -4.21 11.16 5.10
C TRP A 50 -2.97 10.71 4.33
N THR A 51 -1.84 10.49 5.01
CA THR A 51 -0.61 10.08 4.33
C THR A 51 -0.80 8.74 3.62
N MET A 52 -1.39 7.75 4.28
CA MET A 52 -1.63 6.45 3.65
C MET A 52 -2.73 6.46 2.61
N PHE A 53 -3.74 7.31 2.75
CA PHE A 53 -4.73 7.52 1.70
C PHE A 53 -4.07 8.04 0.42
N PHE A 54 -3.26 9.10 0.49
CA PHE A 54 -2.59 9.66 -0.69
C PHE A 54 -1.55 8.72 -1.28
N VAL A 55 -0.70 8.10 -0.45
CA VAL A 55 0.31 7.15 -0.93
C VAL A 55 -0.37 5.93 -1.57
N GLY A 56 -1.39 5.36 -0.92
CA GLY A 56 -2.14 4.22 -1.43
C GLY A 56 -2.85 4.54 -2.74
N LEU A 57 -3.50 5.70 -2.84
CA LEU A 57 -4.18 6.16 -4.05
C LEU A 57 -3.19 6.41 -5.19
N LEU A 58 -2.05 7.06 -4.92
CA LEU A 58 -1.02 7.31 -5.94
C LEU A 58 -0.45 5.99 -6.47
N VAL A 59 -0.08 5.07 -5.57
CA VAL A 59 0.42 3.75 -5.96
C VAL A 59 -0.65 2.98 -6.73
N TRP A 60 -1.91 3.05 -6.33
CA TRP A 60 -3.02 2.40 -7.03
C TRP A 60 -3.22 2.97 -8.45
N ILE A 61 -3.20 4.30 -8.62
CA ILE A 61 -3.24 4.95 -9.94
C ILE A 61 -2.04 4.53 -10.78
N ALA A 62 -0.84 4.49 -10.19
CA ALA A 62 0.38 4.08 -10.91
C ALA A 62 0.30 2.63 -11.42
N HIS A 63 -0.36 1.73 -10.68
CA HIS A 63 -0.59 0.35 -11.14
C HIS A 63 -1.61 0.30 -12.29
N ILE A 64 -2.72 1.06 -12.21
CA ILE A 64 -3.73 1.11 -13.28
C ILE A 64 -3.16 1.69 -14.59
N LEU A 65 -2.28 2.69 -14.49
CA LEU A 65 -1.59 3.29 -15.62
C LEU A 65 -0.40 2.47 -16.13
N GLY A 66 -0.10 1.31 -15.50
CA GLY A 66 1.01 0.46 -15.91
C GLY A 66 2.40 1.07 -15.72
N PHE A 67 2.52 2.15 -14.94
CA PHE A 67 3.80 2.85 -14.72
C PHE A 67 4.85 1.97 -14.04
N GLN A 68 4.43 0.90 -13.37
CA GLN A 68 5.33 -0.06 -12.75
C GLN A 68 6.18 -0.86 -13.76
N ARG A 69 5.73 -0.96 -15.02
CA ARG A 69 6.45 -1.65 -16.10
C ARG A 69 7.38 -0.73 -16.89
N GLN A 70 7.29 0.58 -16.66
CA GLN A 70 8.02 1.57 -17.46
C GLN A 70 9.38 1.86 -16.83
N ILE A 71 10.43 1.65 -17.62
CA ILE A 71 11.77 2.15 -17.32
C ILE A 71 11.82 3.56 -17.89
N ILE A 72 12.01 4.57 -17.04
CA ILE A 72 12.12 5.95 -17.47
C ILE A 72 13.55 6.19 -17.92
N TYR A 73 13.75 6.47 -19.20
CA TYR A 73 15.05 6.83 -19.74
C TYR A 73 15.24 8.35 -19.66
N VAL A 74 16.21 8.81 -18.86
CA VAL A 74 16.64 10.21 -18.79
C VAL A 74 18.07 10.28 -19.34
N GLY A 75 18.18 10.61 -20.62
CA GLY A 75 19.47 10.58 -21.32
C GLY A 75 20.03 9.15 -21.40
N LEU A 76 21.24 8.95 -20.90
CA LEU A 76 21.90 7.63 -20.82
C LEU A 76 21.53 6.84 -19.55
N MET A 77 20.81 7.46 -18.60
CA MET A 77 20.43 6.82 -17.34
C MET A 77 19.02 6.27 -17.42
N SER A 78 18.84 5.04 -16.94
CA SER A 78 17.53 4.44 -16.75
C SER A 78 17.15 4.50 -15.27
N ALA A 79 15.97 5.05 -14.97
CA ALA A 79 15.40 5.10 -13.63
C ALA A 79 14.21 4.12 -13.56
N TYR A 80 14.32 3.14 -12.66
CA TYR A 80 13.25 2.23 -12.31
C TYR A 80 12.76 2.57 -10.90
N ILE A 81 11.46 2.82 -10.74
CA ILE A 81 10.87 3.12 -9.44
C ILE A 81 10.48 1.80 -8.77
N PRO A 82 11.12 1.40 -7.65
CA PRO A 82 10.84 0.13 -7.00
C PRO A 82 9.57 0.23 -6.14
N PHE A 83 8.40 0.21 -6.80
CA PHE A 83 7.09 0.32 -6.15
C PHE A 83 6.87 -0.73 -5.06
N ALA A 84 7.35 -1.97 -5.25
CA ALA A 84 7.24 -3.05 -4.27
C ALA A 84 8.04 -2.76 -2.98
N LEU A 85 9.26 -2.23 -3.11
CA LEU A 85 10.08 -1.85 -1.96
C LEU A 85 9.46 -0.66 -1.22
N LEU A 86 9.02 0.36 -1.96
CA LEU A 86 8.35 1.52 -1.37
C LEU A 86 7.10 1.10 -0.60
N LEU A 87 6.24 0.29 -1.22
CA LEU A 87 5.02 -0.20 -0.58
C LEU A 87 5.32 -1.06 0.66
N PHE A 88 6.38 -1.87 0.64
CA PHE A 88 6.82 -2.64 1.81
C PHE A 88 7.24 -1.73 2.96
N CYS A 89 8.12 -0.75 2.71
CA CYS A 89 8.60 0.18 3.74
C CYS A 89 7.45 1.00 4.33
N TYR A 90 6.56 1.55 3.50
CA TYR A 90 5.38 2.28 3.98
C TYR A 90 4.46 1.37 4.78
N SER A 91 4.16 0.16 4.30
CA SER A 91 3.29 -0.78 5.01
C SER A 91 3.84 -1.15 6.39
N LEU A 92 5.17 -1.34 6.52
CA LEU A 92 5.81 -1.67 7.80
C LEU A 92 5.76 -0.49 8.78
N ILE A 93 6.10 0.72 8.34
CA ILE A 93 6.08 1.92 9.19
C ILE A 93 4.64 2.21 9.63
N PHE A 94 3.70 2.18 8.71
CA PHE A 94 2.30 2.51 8.99
C PHE A 94 1.55 1.42 9.74
N PHE A 95 2.02 0.17 9.73
CA PHE A 95 1.55 -0.85 10.67
C PHE A 95 1.74 -0.38 12.12
N PHE A 96 2.92 0.11 12.48
CA PHE A 96 3.18 0.64 13.82
C PHE A 96 2.40 1.91 14.09
N PHE A 97 2.33 2.84 13.13
CA PHE A 97 1.60 4.10 13.33
C PHE A 97 0.09 3.90 13.48
N PHE A 98 -0.53 2.99 12.72
CA PHE A 98 -1.95 2.67 12.91
C PHE A 98 -2.20 1.89 14.19
N SER A 99 -1.26 1.07 14.65
CA SER A 99 -1.35 0.42 15.96
C SER A 99 -1.33 1.44 17.10
N LEU A 100 -0.43 2.43 17.04
CA LEU A 100 -0.42 3.56 17.98
C LEU A 100 -1.69 4.42 17.87
N SER A 101 -2.18 4.65 16.64
CA SER A 101 -3.42 5.38 16.41
C SER A 101 -4.63 4.67 17.01
N SER A 102 -4.68 3.34 16.95
CA SER A 102 -5.72 2.54 17.61
C SER A 102 -5.69 2.73 19.13
N LEU A 103 -4.51 2.74 19.75
CA LEU A 103 -4.36 3.02 21.18
C LEU A 103 -4.89 4.44 21.53
N ILE A 104 -4.54 5.45 20.73
CA ILE A 104 -5.04 6.82 20.92
C ILE A 104 -6.57 6.85 20.81
N CYS A 105 -7.15 6.25 19.77
CA CYS A 105 -8.60 6.16 19.61
C CYS A 105 -9.28 5.42 20.77
N MET A 106 -8.65 4.38 21.32
CA MET A 106 -9.14 3.66 22.48
C MET A 106 -9.16 4.54 23.73
N ILE A 107 -8.11 5.34 23.97
CA ILE A 107 -8.06 6.30 25.08
C ILE A 107 -9.14 7.38 24.90
N CYS A 108 -9.30 7.91 23.68
CA CYS A 108 -10.36 8.87 23.35
C CYS A 108 -11.76 8.29 23.57
N MET A 109 -11.97 7.01 23.23
CA MET A 109 -13.21 6.30 23.47
C MET A 109 -13.54 6.21 24.97
N LEU A 110 -12.57 5.87 25.81
CA LEU A 110 -12.76 5.81 27.27
C LEU A 110 -13.07 7.19 27.86
N SER A 111 -12.37 8.23 27.39
CA SER A 111 -12.63 9.62 27.78
C SER A 111 -14.04 10.09 27.38
N SER A 112 -14.57 9.57 26.27
CA SER A 112 -15.88 9.93 25.74
C SER A 112 -17.08 9.39 26.53
N ILE A 113 -16.88 8.40 27.42
CA ILE A 113 -17.97 7.77 28.19
C ILE A 113 -18.73 8.80 29.05
N GLY A 114 -18.05 9.87 29.51
CA GLY A 114 -18.65 10.89 30.36
C GLY A 114 -19.40 12.01 29.64
N PHE A 115 -19.45 12.02 28.30
CA PHE A 115 -19.96 13.16 27.52
C PHE A 115 -21.21 12.82 26.70
N VAL A 116 -21.03 12.15 25.56
CA VAL A 116 -22.11 11.89 24.58
C VAL A 116 -21.89 10.52 23.95
N ALA A 117 -22.95 9.70 23.89
CA ALA A 117 -22.88 8.35 23.32
C ALA A 117 -22.42 8.34 21.85
N SER A 118 -22.77 9.36 21.06
CA SER A 118 -22.34 9.45 19.65
C SER A 118 -20.82 9.54 19.50
N LEU A 119 -20.13 10.30 20.36
CA LEU A 119 -18.66 10.40 20.36
C LEU A 119 -18.03 9.05 20.70
N PHE A 120 -18.62 8.31 21.65
CA PHE A 120 -18.16 6.96 21.99
C PHE A 120 -18.21 6.03 20.76
N PHE A 121 -19.33 6.01 20.03
CA PHE A 121 -19.46 5.20 18.82
C PHE A 121 -18.50 5.63 17.70
N THR A 122 -18.27 6.93 17.52
CA THR A 122 -17.31 7.45 16.54
C THR A 122 -15.89 6.96 16.84
N TYR A 123 -15.45 7.06 18.10
CA TYR A 123 -14.10 6.61 18.48
C TYR A 123 -13.97 5.09 18.53
N PHE A 124 -15.05 4.36 18.86
CA PHE A 124 -15.09 2.91 18.71
C PHE A 124 -14.89 2.49 17.25
N LEU A 125 -15.65 3.08 16.33
CA LEU A 125 -15.53 2.80 14.89
C LEU A 125 -14.15 3.20 14.35
N ALA A 126 -13.62 4.36 14.76
CA ALA A 126 -12.27 4.79 14.40
C ALA A 126 -11.21 3.81 14.92
N THR A 127 -11.37 3.26 16.13
CA THR A 127 -10.45 2.26 16.69
C THR A 127 -10.45 0.99 15.85
N VAL A 128 -11.62 0.48 15.48
CA VAL A 128 -11.77 -0.71 14.63
C VAL A 128 -11.17 -0.47 13.24
N LEU A 129 -11.42 0.69 12.64
CA LEU A 129 -10.86 1.04 11.33
C LEU A 129 -9.34 1.22 11.38
N CYS A 130 -8.78 1.78 12.45
CA CYS A 130 -7.33 1.84 12.66
C CYS A 130 -6.72 0.43 12.76
N LEU A 131 -7.34 -0.50 13.48
CA LEU A 131 -6.89 -1.89 13.56
C LEU A 131 -6.99 -2.60 12.21
N LEU A 132 -8.06 -2.35 11.45
CA LEU A 132 -8.22 -2.89 10.10
C LEU A 132 -7.14 -2.34 9.16
N CYS A 133 -6.86 -1.03 9.17
CA CYS A 133 -5.77 -0.44 8.42
C CYS A 133 -4.40 -1.02 8.83
N ALA A 134 -4.16 -1.23 10.12
CA ALA A 134 -2.94 -1.88 10.60
C ALA A 134 -2.85 -3.32 10.07
N ALA A 135 -3.93 -4.11 10.15
CA ALA A 135 -3.97 -5.47 9.65
C ALA A 135 -3.71 -5.55 8.14
N ILE A 136 -4.30 -4.66 7.34
CA ILE A 136 -4.07 -4.60 5.90
C ILE A 136 -2.62 -4.22 5.59
N CYS A 137 -2.06 -3.21 6.26
CA CYS A 137 -0.64 -2.86 6.15
C CYS A 137 0.28 -4.02 6.52
N GLY A 138 0.02 -4.70 7.64
CA GLY A 138 0.79 -5.86 8.08
C GLY A 138 0.71 -7.01 7.08
N TYR A 139 -0.48 -7.28 6.55
CA TYR A 139 -0.68 -8.32 5.55
C TYR A 139 0.03 -8.00 4.22
N LEU A 140 -0.01 -6.74 3.76
CA LEU A 140 0.76 -6.27 2.61
C LEU A 140 2.27 -6.47 2.82
N ALA A 141 2.77 -6.11 4.00
CA ALA A 141 4.18 -6.30 4.33
C ALA A 141 4.57 -7.79 4.28
N ILE A 142 3.74 -8.69 4.80
CA ILE A 142 3.97 -10.15 4.77
C ILE A 142 3.95 -10.67 3.33
N LEU A 143 2.97 -10.27 2.51
CA LEU A 143 2.88 -10.71 1.12
C LEU A 143 4.10 -10.27 0.30
N LEU A 144 4.53 -9.01 0.48
CA LEU A 144 5.73 -8.49 -0.17
C LEU A 144 6.99 -9.20 0.33
N TYR A 145 7.08 -9.47 1.64
CA TYR A 145 8.20 -10.21 2.21
C TYR A 145 8.28 -11.63 1.62
N ARG A 146 7.16 -12.33 1.48
CA ARG A 146 7.11 -13.66 0.85
C ARG A 146 7.47 -13.63 -0.63
N ALA A 147 7.22 -12.52 -1.31
CA ALA A 147 7.62 -12.30 -2.69
C ALA A 147 9.11 -11.92 -2.87
N THR A 148 9.89 -11.81 -1.77
CA THR A 148 11.32 -11.48 -1.87
C THR A 148 12.13 -12.63 -2.47
N PRO A 149 12.85 -12.43 -3.58
CA PRO A 149 13.77 -13.45 -4.08
C PRO A 149 15.01 -13.50 -3.16
N ASN A 150 15.30 -14.70 -2.65
CA ASN A 150 16.42 -15.03 -1.75
C ASN A 150 16.35 -14.40 -0.35
N GLY A 151 15.18 -13.93 0.12
CA GLY A 151 15.02 -13.34 1.46
C GLY A 151 15.74 -12.02 1.71
N LEU A 152 16.40 -11.46 0.68
CA LEU A 152 17.12 -10.21 0.75
C LEU A 152 16.18 -9.06 0.36
N LEU A 153 15.78 -8.24 1.33
CA LEU A 153 14.82 -7.13 1.13
C LEU A 153 15.24 -6.16 0.01
N LEU A 154 16.55 -5.96 -0.19
CA LEU A 154 17.05 -5.09 -1.26
C LEU A 154 16.66 -5.61 -2.66
N ASN A 155 16.38 -6.90 -2.83
CA ASN A 155 15.97 -7.47 -4.11
C ASN A 155 14.51 -7.18 -4.47
N LEU A 156 13.68 -6.69 -3.54
CA LEU A 156 12.36 -6.13 -3.85
C LEU A 156 12.44 -4.97 -4.85
N ARG A 157 13.62 -4.35 -4.98
CA ARG A 157 13.85 -3.30 -5.99
C ARG A 157 13.67 -3.79 -7.43
N MET A 158 13.75 -5.10 -7.66
CA MET A 158 13.63 -5.71 -8.99
C MET A 158 12.27 -6.40 -9.17
N VAL A 159 11.39 -6.36 -8.16
CA VAL A 159 10.10 -7.06 -8.18
C VAL A 159 8.99 -6.15 -8.71
N ILE A 160 8.37 -6.59 -9.80
CA ILE A 160 7.16 -6.03 -10.40
C ILE A 160 5.96 -6.83 -9.86
N ILE A 161 4.91 -6.14 -9.46
CA ILE A 161 3.66 -6.71 -8.97
C ILE A 161 2.67 -6.72 -10.14
N GLU A 162 2.29 -7.90 -10.62
CA GLU A 162 1.36 -8.06 -11.75
C GLU A 162 -0.07 -8.42 -11.28
N GLY A 163 -0.41 -8.07 -10.04
CA GLY A 163 -1.70 -8.35 -9.41
C GLY A 163 -1.75 -9.73 -8.74
N ASP A 164 -1.55 -10.80 -9.52
CA ASP A 164 -1.64 -12.20 -9.06
C ASP A 164 -0.26 -12.87 -8.90
N LYS A 165 0.76 -12.34 -9.58
CA LYS A 165 2.14 -12.82 -9.54
C LYS A 165 3.13 -11.67 -9.38
N THR A 166 4.29 -11.99 -8.82
CA THR A 166 5.43 -11.09 -8.78
C THR A 166 6.47 -11.55 -9.81
N SER A 167 6.93 -10.64 -10.66
CA SER A 167 7.96 -10.89 -11.67
C SER A 167 9.25 -10.14 -11.34
N THR A 168 10.41 -10.75 -11.55
CA THR A 168 11.71 -10.08 -11.32
C THR A 168 12.29 -9.56 -12.63
N ILE A 169 12.76 -8.30 -12.63
CA ILE A 169 13.58 -7.76 -13.73
C ILE A 169 14.94 -8.46 -13.67
N GLY A 170 15.17 -9.39 -14.59
CA GLY A 170 16.48 -10.02 -14.76
C GLY A 170 17.47 -9.03 -15.38
N THR A 171 18.61 -8.83 -14.73
CA THR A 171 19.80 -8.22 -15.35
C THR A 171 20.42 -9.21 -16.34
N THR A 172 19.75 -9.42 -17.47
CA THR A 172 20.32 -9.96 -18.71
C THR A 172 20.06 -8.98 -19.84
N ALA A 173 20.47 -7.72 -19.61
CA ALA A 173 20.72 -6.75 -20.66
C ALA A 173 22.23 -6.43 -20.67
N ALA A 174 23.06 -7.48 -20.67
CA ALA A 174 24.41 -7.35 -21.20
C ALA A 174 24.28 -7.47 -22.72
N ALA A 175 24.57 -6.37 -23.42
CA ALA A 175 25.06 -6.32 -24.80
C ALA A 175 24.61 -7.46 -25.74
N SER A 176 23.47 -7.30 -26.43
CA SER A 176 23.33 -7.85 -27.78
C SER A 176 22.25 -7.09 -28.57
N ASN A 177 22.73 -6.34 -29.56
CA ASN A 177 22.08 -5.87 -30.78
C ASN A 177 20.59 -6.17 -31.04
N ASN A 178 19.88 -5.09 -31.41
CA ASN A 178 18.84 -5.03 -32.44
C ASN A 178 17.89 -6.24 -32.58
N THR A 179 16.77 -6.22 -31.84
CA THR A 179 15.41 -6.53 -32.34
C THR A 179 14.39 -6.39 -31.20
N PRO A 180 13.19 -5.85 -31.44
CA PRO A 180 12.14 -5.80 -30.42
C PRO A 180 11.49 -7.19 -30.31
N SER A 181 12.05 -8.04 -29.45
CA SER A 181 11.44 -9.33 -29.12
C SER A 181 10.26 -9.11 -28.16
N SER A 182 9.05 -9.09 -28.71
CA SER A 182 7.82 -9.30 -27.96
C SER A 182 7.85 -10.67 -27.27
N GLY A 183 7.59 -10.72 -25.96
CA GLY A 183 7.10 -11.95 -25.33
C GLY A 183 8.06 -12.76 -24.47
N VAL A 184 8.93 -12.13 -23.68
CA VAL A 184 9.58 -12.83 -22.54
C VAL A 184 8.84 -12.47 -21.25
N TYR A 185 7.83 -13.26 -20.91
CA TYR A 185 7.21 -13.23 -19.58
C TYR A 185 8.22 -13.75 -18.53
N PRO A 186 8.48 -13.03 -17.43
CA PRO A 186 9.35 -13.53 -16.38
C PRO A 186 8.69 -14.67 -15.59
N HIS A 187 9.47 -15.70 -15.30
CA HIS A 187 9.06 -16.87 -14.52
C HIS A 187 8.69 -16.44 -13.09
N GLY A 188 7.43 -16.67 -12.70
CA GLY A 188 6.96 -16.40 -11.34
C GLY A 188 7.69 -17.29 -10.31
N THR A 189 8.02 -16.71 -9.15
CA THR A 189 8.75 -17.35 -8.05
C THR A 189 7.87 -17.86 -6.92
N ASN A 190 6.56 -18.04 -7.13
CA ASN A 190 5.71 -18.58 -6.06
C ASN A 190 6.06 -20.06 -5.81
N PRO A 191 6.45 -20.46 -4.59
CA PRO A 191 6.36 -21.86 -4.20
C PRO A 191 4.87 -22.23 -4.12
N VAL A 192 4.53 -23.36 -4.74
CA VAL A 192 3.28 -24.09 -4.54
C VAL A 192 3.08 -24.45 -3.07
#